data_AF-A0A0D0AQ85-F1
#
_entry.id   AF-A0A0D0AQ85-F1
#
_cell.length_a   1.000
_cell.length_b   1.000
_cell.length_c   1.000
_cell.angle_alpha   90.00
_cell.angle_beta   90.00
_cell.angle_gamma   90.00
#
_symmetry.space_group_name_H-M   'P 1'
#
loop_
_entity.id
_entity.type
_entity.pdbx_description
1 polymer ?
#
loop_
_entity_poly.entity_id
_entity_poly.type
_entity_poly.pdbx_seq_one_letter_code
_entity_poly.pdbx_strand_id
1 'polypeptide(L)'
;MALNLLTPETITGSVGHVYAHDAELFIWVLTWVCLRYEDGKLLSKNRPLEEWLKFDAIRCRKEKNNFVAVGLRAHRPSESHKVSWDLVNKCLVGIYSIYSPSGYRKLTDQLAFELLLEGPILEHDTPLSAT
;
A
#
# COMPACT_ATOMS: atom_id res chain seq x y z
N MET A 1 4.63 -6.65 -7.87
CA MET A 1 4.65 -5.65 -6.77
C MET A 1 5.56 -4.50 -7.11
N ALA A 2 5.19 -3.26 -6.82
CA ALA A 2 6.09 -2.10 -6.86
C ALA A 2 7.39 -2.39 -6.08
N LEU A 3 7.31 -3.11 -4.96
CA LEU A 3 8.48 -3.62 -4.23
C LEU A 3 9.39 -4.54 -5.05
N ASN A 4 8.84 -5.26 -6.02
CA ASN A 4 9.62 -6.08 -6.95
C ASN A 4 10.34 -5.23 -8.00
N LEU A 5 9.93 -3.97 -8.23
CA LEU A 5 10.69 -3.02 -9.06
C LEU A 5 11.92 -2.46 -8.33
N LEU A 6 12.05 -2.74 -7.04
CA LEU A 6 13.14 -2.27 -6.19
C LEU A 6 14.24 -3.34 -6.03
N THR A 7 14.32 -4.33 -6.92
CA THR A 7 15.43 -5.29 -6.95
C THR A 7 16.48 -4.86 -7.99
N PRO A 8 17.74 -5.30 -7.82
CA PRO A 8 18.79 -5.02 -8.80
C PRO A 8 18.43 -5.49 -10.23
N GLU A 9 17.75 -6.64 -10.38
CA GLU A 9 17.35 -7.14 -11.70
C GLU A 9 16.30 -6.24 -12.37
N THR A 10 15.40 -5.65 -11.60
CA THR A 10 14.38 -4.74 -12.15
C THR A 10 14.89 -3.37 -12.51
N ILE A 11 15.91 -2.87 -11.81
CA ILE A 11 16.52 -1.57 -12.10
C ILE A 11 17.20 -1.59 -13.48
N THR A 12 17.62 -2.76 -13.98
CA THR A 12 18.18 -2.93 -15.33
C THR A 12 17.12 -3.06 -16.43
N GLY A 13 15.83 -2.89 -16.11
CA GLY A 13 14.73 -2.85 -17.10
C GLY A 13 14.19 -4.22 -17.53
N SER A 14 14.53 -5.29 -16.80
CA SER A 14 14.20 -6.67 -17.21
C SER A 14 12.80 -7.15 -16.83
N VAL A 15 12.01 -6.35 -16.10
CA VAL A 15 10.66 -6.71 -15.66
C VAL A 15 9.62 -5.81 -16.31
N GLY A 16 8.62 -6.45 -16.91
CA GLY A 16 7.46 -5.76 -17.46
C GLY A 16 6.67 -5.04 -16.37
N HIS A 17 6.38 -3.76 -16.60
CA HIS A 17 5.42 -3.01 -15.81
C HIS A 17 4.03 -3.63 -16.03
N VAL A 18 3.41 -4.11 -14.96
CA VAL A 18 2.01 -4.56 -14.96
C VAL A 18 1.18 -3.68 -14.02
N TYR A 19 -0.13 -3.63 -14.23
CA TYR A 19 -1.06 -2.75 -13.49
C TYR A 19 -0.93 -2.87 -11.97
N ALA A 20 -0.69 -4.08 -11.46
CA ALA A 20 -0.49 -4.33 -10.04
C ALA A 20 0.69 -3.54 -9.42
N HIS A 21 1.71 -3.19 -10.21
CA HIS A 21 2.80 -2.33 -9.74
C HIS A 21 2.33 -0.89 -9.51
N ASP A 22 1.55 -0.35 -10.44
CA ASP A 22 1.03 1.02 -10.36
C ASP A 22 -0.02 1.15 -9.26
N ALA A 23 -0.89 0.14 -9.12
CA ALA A 23 -1.89 0.08 -8.04
C ALA A 23 -1.21 0.05 -6.66
N GLU A 24 -0.18 -0.78 -6.48
CA GLU A 24 0.58 -0.81 -5.22
C GLU A 24 1.32 0.50 -4.97
N LEU A 25 1.91 1.11 -6.01
CA LEU A 25 2.58 2.41 -5.88
C LEU A 25 1.59 3.48 -5.40
N PHE A 26 0.38 3.50 -5.96
CA PHE A 26 -0.70 4.39 -5.53
C PHE A 26 -1.08 4.16 -4.05
N ILE A 27 -1.22 2.90 -3.61
CA ILE A 27 -1.50 2.58 -2.20
C ILE A 27 -0.39 3.10 -1.28
N TRP A 28 0.89 3.00 -1.68
CA TRP A 28 2.01 3.56 -0.90
C TRP A 28 1.95 5.09 -0.83
N VAL A 29 1.54 5.77 -1.89
CA VAL A 29 1.32 7.23 -1.87
C VAL A 29 0.16 7.58 -0.94
N LEU A 30 -0.95 6.85 -1.00
CA LEU A 30 -2.10 7.08 -0.11
C LEU A 30 -1.73 6.83 1.36
N THR A 31 -0.94 5.78 1.64
CA THR A 31 -0.37 5.51 2.98
C THR A 31 0.39 6.72 3.50
N TRP A 32 1.24 7.32 2.66
CA TRP A 32 1.98 8.53 3.02
C TRP A 32 1.05 9.70 3.31
N VAL A 33 0.07 9.95 2.44
CA VAL A 33 -0.91 11.05 2.62
C VAL A 33 -1.65 10.92 3.95
N CYS A 34 -2.22 9.74 4.24
CA CYS A 34 -2.98 9.51 5.47
C CYS A 34 -2.17 9.72 6.75
N LEU A 35 -0.86 9.50 6.70
CA LEU A 35 0.02 9.64 7.87
C LEU A 35 0.67 11.02 7.99
N ARG A 36 0.69 11.80 6.91
CA ARG A 36 1.54 13.00 6.80
C ARG A 36 0.78 14.27 6.50
N TYR A 37 -0.44 14.18 6.03
CA TYR A 37 -1.25 15.34 5.72
C TYR A 37 -2.43 15.45 6.68
N GLU A 38 -2.85 16.68 6.94
CA GLU A 38 -4.12 17.04 7.56
C GLU A 38 -4.65 18.28 6.85
N ASP A 39 -5.91 18.25 6.41
CA ASP A 39 -6.53 19.36 5.68
C ASP A 39 -5.66 19.89 4.53
N GLY A 40 -5.03 18.98 3.78
CA GLY A 40 -4.12 19.29 2.67
C GLY A 40 -2.77 19.88 3.08
N LYS A 41 -2.45 19.95 4.37
CA LYS A 41 -1.17 20.48 4.88
C LYS A 41 -0.28 19.38 5.44
N LEU A 42 1.01 19.45 5.12
CA LEU A 42 2.01 18.52 5.64
C LEU A 42 2.21 18.76 7.15
N LEU A 43 2.06 17.71 7.95
CA LEU A 43 2.29 17.71 9.39
C LEU A 43 3.77 17.96 9.71
N SER A 44 4.04 18.90 10.62
CA SER A 44 5.39 19.31 11.01
C SER A 44 6.03 18.43 12.08
N LYS A 45 5.22 17.70 12.86
CA LYS A 45 5.64 16.79 13.94
C LYS A 45 5.13 15.38 13.64
N ASN A 46 5.76 14.36 14.26
CA ASN A 46 5.43 12.94 14.06
C ASN A 46 5.37 12.59 12.58
N ARG A 47 6.54 12.51 11.96
CA ARG A 47 6.73 12.32 10.52
C ARG A 47 7.15 10.87 10.24
N PRO A 48 6.26 9.88 10.46
CA PRO A 48 6.59 8.51 10.15
C PRO A 48 6.96 8.42 8.67
N LEU A 49 7.86 7.50 8.34
CA LEU A 49 8.33 7.24 6.98
C LEU A 49 9.25 8.32 6.38
N GLU A 50 9.51 9.46 7.03
CA GLU A 50 10.37 10.51 6.45
C GLU A 50 11.77 10.03 6.07
N GLU A 51 12.30 9.10 6.86
CA GLU A 51 13.61 8.50 6.62
C GLU A 51 13.65 7.70 5.31
N TRP A 52 12.51 7.22 4.82
CA TRP A 52 12.43 6.41 3.60
C TRP A 52 12.79 7.21 2.35
N LEU A 53 12.60 8.53 2.37
CA LEU A 53 13.03 9.42 1.28
C LEU A 53 14.55 9.43 1.09
N LYS A 54 15.30 9.00 2.11
CA LYS A 54 16.77 8.97 2.10
C LYS A 54 17.32 7.59 1.75
N PHE A 55 16.45 6.59 1.58
CA PHE A 55 16.87 5.20 1.39
C PHE A 55 17.03 4.88 -0.10
N ASP A 56 18.04 4.07 -0.41
CA ASP A 56 18.10 3.42 -1.72
C ASP A 56 16.92 2.44 -1.90
N ALA A 57 16.73 1.99 -3.14
CA ALA A 57 15.62 1.10 -3.50
C ALA A 57 15.57 -0.17 -2.64
N ILE A 58 16.71 -0.79 -2.37
CA ILE A 58 16.81 -2.06 -1.63
C ILE A 58 16.38 -1.86 -0.18
N ARG A 59 16.89 -0.80 0.45
CA ARG A 59 16.54 -0.44 1.82
C ARG A 59 15.08 -0.01 1.91
N CYS A 60 14.58 0.76 0.94
CA CYS A 60 13.17 1.14 0.87
C CYS A 60 12.26 -0.11 0.81
N ARG A 61 12.64 -1.13 0.03
CA ARG A 61 11.92 -2.41 -0.02
C ARG A 61 11.85 -3.09 1.34
N LYS A 62 12.99 -3.19 2.04
CA LYS A 62 13.06 -3.81 3.37
C LYS A 62 12.15 -3.09 4.37
N GLU A 63 12.21 -1.77 4.39
CA GLU A 63 11.45 -0.95 5.35
C GLU A 63 9.95 -0.99 5.07
N LYS A 64 9.55 -0.98 3.80
CA LYS A 64 8.16 -1.19 3.39
C LYS A 64 7.62 -2.56 3.83
N ASN A 65 8.40 -3.63 3.66
CA ASN A 65 8.01 -4.95 4.15
C ASN A 65 7.86 -4.97 5.68
N ASN A 66 8.81 -4.37 6.40
CA ASN A 66 8.74 -4.27 7.86
C ASN A 66 7.52 -3.45 8.32
N PHE A 67 7.20 -2.38 7.59
CA PHE A 67 6.03 -1.56 7.86
C PHE A 67 4.73 -2.37 7.72
N VAL A 68 4.56 -3.13 6.64
CA VAL A 68 3.35 -3.95 6.49
C VAL A 68 3.27 -5.05 7.55
N ALA A 69 4.39 -5.70 7.85
CA ALA A 69 4.43 -6.81 8.81
C ALA A 69 4.17 -6.39 10.27
N VAL A 70 4.69 -5.23 10.68
CA VAL A 70 4.69 -4.80 12.10
C VAL A 70 4.24 -3.36 12.27
N GLY A 71 4.68 -2.46 11.39
CA GLY A 71 4.43 -1.02 11.51
C GLY A 71 2.97 -0.60 11.31
N LEU A 72 2.21 -1.34 10.50
CA LEU A 72 0.86 -0.96 10.07
C LEU A 72 -0.09 -0.77 11.26
N ARG A 73 -0.01 -1.65 12.27
CA ARG A 73 -0.82 -1.60 13.49
C ARG A 73 -0.38 -0.51 14.48
N ALA A 74 0.86 -0.03 14.36
CA ALA A 74 1.44 0.95 15.27
C ALA A 74 1.11 2.40 14.87
N HIS A 75 0.65 2.62 13.63
CA HIS A 75 0.34 3.94 13.13
C HIS A 75 -1.16 4.23 13.23
N ARG A 76 -1.48 5.48 13.58
CA ARG A 76 -2.84 5.99 13.55
C ARG A 76 -2.88 7.22 12.64
N PRO A 77 -3.74 7.23 11.63
CA PRO A 77 -3.97 8.42 10.83
C PRO A 77 -4.66 9.47 11.70
N SER A 78 -4.75 10.68 11.17
CA SER A 78 -5.69 11.66 11.69
C SER A 78 -7.14 11.27 11.42
N GLU A 79 -8.07 11.95 12.10
CA GLU A 79 -9.51 11.69 11.99
C GLU A 79 -10.03 11.84 10.55
N SER A 80 -9.56 12.85 9.83
CA SER A 80 -9.98 13.12 8.44
C SER A 80 -9.58 12.03 7.45
N HIS A 81 -8.57 11.22 7.77
CA HIS A 81 -8.07 10.16 6.91
C HIS A 81 -8.48 8.74 7.35
N LYS A 82 -9.32 8.57 8.37
CA LYS A 82 -9.71 7.25 8.88
C LYS A 82 -10.24 6.30 7.81
N VAL A 83 -11.19 6.76 6.98
CA VAL A 83 -11.79 5.93 5.92
C VAL A 83 -10.73 5.50 4.90
N SER A 84 -9.91 6.45 4.44
CA SER A 84 -8.80 6.18 3.52
C SER A 84 -7.76 5.23 4.14
N TRP A 85 -7.52 5.35 5.45
CA TRP A 85 -6.58 4.49 6.16
C TRP A 85 -7.08 3.06 6.30
N ASP A 86 -8.37 2.86 6.56
CA ASP A 86 -8.96 1.52 6.61
C ASP A 86 -8.86 0.81 5.25
N LEU A 87 -9.09 1.55 4.16
CA LEU A 87 -8.86 1.06 2.80
C LEU A 87 -7.38 0.69 2.57
N VAL A 88 -6.44 1.58 2.91
CA VAL A 88 -4.99 1.32 2.81
C VAL A 88 -4.59 0.06 3.59
N ASN A 89 -5.12 -0.13 4.81
CA ASN A 89 -4.85 -1.32 5.60
C ASN A 89 -5.31 -2.59 4.90
N LYS A 90 -6.55 -2.62 4.42
CA LYS A 90 -7.10 -3.77 3.69
C LYS A 90 -6.26 -4.09 2.45
N CYS A 91 -5.93 -3.07 1.65
CA CYS A 91 -5.15 -3.26 0.43
C CYS A 91 -3.72 -3.73 0.72
N LEU A 92 -3.01 -3.14 1.68
CA LEU A 92 -1.63 -3.55 2.03
C LEU A 92 -1.57 -4.97 2.61
N VAL A 93 -2.54 -5.35 3.46
CA VAL A 93 -2.68 -6.72 3.95
C VAL A 93 -2.95 -7.69 2.80
N GLY A 94 -3.87 -7.32 1.90
CA GLY A 94 -4.17 -8.07 0.68
C GLY A 94 -2.93 -8.31 -0.17
N ILE A 95 -2.21 -7.25 -0.54
CA ILE A 95 -0.94 -7.31 -1.29
C ILE A 95 0.04 -8.26 -0.60
N TYR A 96 0.25 -8.11 0.70
CA TYR A 96 1.23 -8.93 1.41
C TYR A 96 0.83 -10.40 1.51
N SER A 97 -0.47 -10.70 1.65
CA SER A 97 -0.98 -12.07 1.66
C SER A 97 -0.80 -12.79 0.31
N ILE A 98 -0.92 -12.05 -0.80
CA ILE A 98 -0.77 -12.57 -2.16
C ILE A 98 0.69 -12.83 -2.51
N TYR A 99 1.60 -12.00 -1.99
CA TYR A 99 3.01 -11.96 -2.41
C TYR A 99 4.00 -12.37 -1.33
N SER A 100 3.54 -13.08 -0.28
CA SER A 100 4.41 -13.68 0.72
C SER A 100 5.52 -14.53 0.05
N PRO A 101 6.77 -14.52 0.55
CA PRO A 101 7.92 -15.15 -0.11
C PRO A 101 7.76 -16.64 -0.43
N SER A 102 6.81 -17.32 0.22
CA SER A 102 6.50 -18.75 0.04
C SER A 102 5.63 -19.06 -1.19
N GLY A 103 5.14 -18.07 -1.94
CA GLY A 103 4.32 -18.33 -3.12
C GLY A 103 4.05 -17.09 -3.94
N TYR A 104 4.94 -16.79 -4.89
CA TYR A 104 4.63 -15.83 -5.97
C TYR A 104 3.46 -16.37 -6.80
N ARG A 105 2.23 -15.99 -6.46
CA ARG A 105 1.13 -16.11 -7.41
C ARG A 105 1.29 -14.98 -8.42
N LYS A 106 1.66 -15.32 -9.67
CA LYS A 106 1.42 -14.42 -10.80
C LYS A 106 -0.09 -14.32 -10.98
N LEU A 107 -0.73 -13.37 -10.28
CA LEU A 107 -2.12 -13.05 -10.56
C LEU A 107 -2.17 -12.36 -11.92
N THR A 108 -3.16 -12.73 -12.73
CA THR A 108 -3.52 -11.95 -13.90
C THR A 108 -4.07 -10.59 -13.44
N ASP A 109 -3.94 -9.56 -14.27
CA ASP A 109 -4.32 -8.19 -13.88
C ASP A 109 -5.78 -8.09 -13.39
N GLN A 110 -6.67 -8.91 -13.96
CA GLN A 110 -8.07 -9.00 -13.53
C GLN A 110 -8.23 -9.54 -12.10
N LEU A 111 -7.57 -10.65 -11.77
CA LEU A 111 -7.57 -11.17 -10.40
C LEU A 111 -6.92 -10.21 -9.41
N ALA A 112 -5.89 -9.48 -9.82
CA ALA A 112 -5.29 -8.44 -8.98
C ALA A 112 -6.28 -7.29 -8.75
N PHE A 113 -7.02 -6.86 -9.77
CA PHE A 113 -8.04 -5.81 -9.66
C PHE A 113 -9.18 -6.22 -8.72
N GLU A 114 -9.78 -7.39 -8.93
CA GLU A 114 -10.89 -7.92 -8.12
C GLU A 114 -10.47 -8.05 -6.63
N LEU A 115 -9.26 -8.56 -6.37
CA LEU A 115 -8.79 -8.80 -5.00
C LEU A 115 -8.30 -7.53 -4.29
N LEU A 116 -7.76 -6.55 -5.02
CA LEU A 116 -7.22 -5.31 -4.44
C LEU A 116 -8.26 -4.22 -4.29
N LEU A 117 -9.25 -4.16 -5.19
CA LEU A 117 -10.17 -3.03 -5.31
C LEU A 117 -11.62 -3.45 -5.15
N GLU A 118 -12.07 -4.58 -5.69
CA GLU A 118 -13.50 -4.93 -5.66
C GLU A 118 -13.98 -5.37 -4.26
N GLY A 119 -13.21 -6.21 -3.57
CA GLY A 119 -13.54 -6.66 -2.20
C GLY A 119 -13.73 -5.52 -1.19
N PRO A 120 -12.76 -4.58 -1.07
CA PRO A 120 -12.88 -3.46 -0.12
C PRO A 120 -13.96 -2.42 -0.47
N ILE A 121 -14.28 -2.23 -1.76
CA ILE A 121 -15.28 -1.25 -2.22
C ILE A 121 -16.70 -1.76 -1.93
N LEU A 122 -16.97 -3.04 -2.18
CA LEU A 122 -18.31 -3.61 -1.99
C LEU A 122 -18.76 -3.70 -0.52
N GLU A 123 -17.83 -3.78 0.44
CA GLU A 123 -18.18 -3.74 1.87
C GLU A 123 -18.62 -2.36 2.36
N HIS A 124 -18.24 -1.29 1.67
CA HIS A 124 -18.64 0.09 2.01
C HIS A 124 -19.95 0.54 1.36
N ASP A 125 -20.40 -0.16 0.31
CA ASP A 125 -21.63 0.13 -0.42
C ASP A 125 -22.82 -0.75 0.02
N THR A 126 -22.84 -1.22 1.28
CA THR A 126 -24.08 -1.80 1.80
C THR A 126 -25.08 -0.65 1.99
N PRO A 127 -26.22 -0.62 1.25
CA PRO A 127 -27.23 0.38 1.52
C PRO A 127 -27.74 0.14 2.93
N LEU A 128 -27.88 1.21 3.72
CA LEU A 128 -28.77 1.23 4.87
C LEU A 128 -30.18 0.91 4.34
N SER A 129 -30.53 -0.39 4.26
CA SER A 129 -31.88 -0.82 4.05
C SER A 129 -32.67 -0.42 5.28
N ALA A 130 -33.52 0.58 5.11
CA ALA A 130 -34.47 1.02 6.10
C ALA A 130 -35.32 -0.15 6.60
N THR A 131 -35.33 -0.33 7.93
CA THR A 131 -36.45 -0.89 8.71
C THR A 131 -36.48 -0.18 10.04
#